data_AF-A0A9X6YFY3-F1
#
_entry.id   AF-A0A9X6YFY3-F1
#
_cell.length_a   1.000
_cell.length_b   1.000
_cell.length_c   1.000
_cell.angle_alpha   90.00
_cell.angle_beta   90.00
_cell.angle_gamma   90.00
#
_symmetry.space_group_name_H-M   'P 1'
#
loop_
_entity.id
_entity.type
_entity.pdbx_description
1 polymer ?
#
loop_
_entity_poly.entity_id
_entity_poly.type
_entity_poly.pdbx_seq_one_letter_code
_entity_poly.pdbx_strand_id
1 'polypeptide(L)'
;MVEWAQNAGALWQYVVLFLLAFAPWMDVSIVVPLGIAWGLQPFAVGVTAFAGNLILVLLLGFFFKQYAKWQAARKQKKGITTPSKKETRSRKIWDRYGIPG
;
A
#
# COMPACT_ATOMS: atom_id res chain seq x y z
N MET A 1 -5.01 25.50 6.20
CA MET A 1 -5.47 24.56 5.14
C MET A 1 -6.10 23.26 5.67
N VAL A 2 -5.85 22.84 6.91
CA VAL A 2 -6.45 21.61 7.50
C VAL A 2 -7.68 21.91 8.39
N GLU A 3 -7.88 23.17 8.73
CA GLU A 3 -8.96 23.63 9.62
C GLU A 3 -10.36 23.24 9.12
N TRP A 4 -10.59 23.16 7.81
CA TRP A 4 -11.89 22.71 7.29
C TRP A 4 -12.17 21.25 7.62
N ALA A 5 -11.15 20.39 7.61
CA ALA A 5 -11.29 18.98 7.92
C ALA A 5 -11.48 18.78 9.42
N GLN A 6 -10.77 19.56 10.24
CA GLN A 6 -10.94 19.56 11.70
C GLN A 6 -12.31 20.07 12.14
N ASN A 7 -12.93 20.97 11.38
CA ASN A 7 -14.27 21.48 11.68
C ASN A 7 -15.40 20.68 11.01
N ALA A 8 -15.07 19.67 10.19
CA ALA A 8 -16.05 18.79 9.58
C ALA A 8 -16.66 17.84 10.61
N GLY A 9 -17.83 17.28 10.30
CA GLY A 9 -18.44 16.25 11.16
C GLY A 9 -17.50 15.05 11.34
N ALA A 10 -17.60 14.38 12.50
CA ALA A 10 -16.70 13.29 12.88
C ALA A 10 -16.56 12.20 11.80
N LEU A 11 -17.65 11.85 11.10
CA LEU A 11 -17.62 10.92 9.97
C LEU A 11 -16.63 11.36 8.88
N TRP A 12 -16.65 12.63 8.50
CA TRP A 12 -15.74 13.15 7.47
C TRP A 12 -14.29 13.19 7.94
N GLN A 13 -14.04 13.49 9.21
CA GLN A 13 -12.69 13.41 9.78
C GLN A 13 -12.13 11.99 9.66
N TYR A 14 -12.91 10.96 10.00
CA TYR A 14 -12.47 9.58 9.84
C TYR A 14 -12.25 9.18 8.37
N VAL A 15 -13.07 9.67 7.43
CA VAL A 15 -12.84 9.41 6.01
C VAL A 15 -11.54 10.08 5.53
N VAL A 16 -11.25 11.30 5.96
CA VAL A 16 -9.97 11.98 5.64
C VAL A 16 -8.80 11.21 6.23
N LEU A 17 -8.87 10.79 7.49
CA LEU A 17 -7.82 9.98 8.12
C LEU A 17 -7.64 8.63 7.42
N PHE A 18 -8.73 8.00 7.00
CA PHE A 18 -8.70 6.77 6.22
C PHE A 18 -7.96 6.97 4.90
N LEU A 19 -8.30 8.01 4.13
CA LEU A 19 -7.65 8.33 2.87
C LEU A 19 -6.17 8.68 3.05
N LEU A 20 -5.84 9.37 4.15
CA LEU A 20 -4.44 9.60 4.52
C LEU A 20 -3.74 8.27 4.78
N ALA A 21 -4.27 7.40 5.65
CA ALA A 21 -3.64 6.10 5.94
C ALA A 21 -3.58 5.13 4.75
N PHE A 22 -4.46 5.35 3.77
CA PHE A 22 -4.45 4.65 2.49
C PHE A 22 -3.34 5.14 1.54
N ALA A 23 -2.70 6.29 1.81
CA ALA A 23 -1.59 6.78 1.00
C ALA A 23 -0.28 6.03 1.32
N PRO A 24 0.56 5.68 0.34
CA PRO A 24 1.74 4.84 0.55
C PRO A 24 2.80 5.36 1.53
N TRP A 25 2.91 6.68 1.66
CA TRP A 25 3.88 7.35 2.55
C TRP A 25 3.27 7.74 3.91
N MET A 26 2.01 7.42 4.14
CA MET A 26 1.25 7.78 5.33
C MET A 26 0.83 6.49 6.03
N ASP A 27 1.62 6.05 7.01
CA ASP A 27 1.30 4.85 7.77
C ASP A 27 0.58 5.18 9.09
N VAL A 28 0.26 4.13 9.83
CA VAL A 28 -0.42 4.21 11.13
C VAL A 28 0.38 5.06 12.13
N SER A 29 1.72 5.09 12.04
CA SER A 29 2.58 5.84 12.95
C SER A 29 2.45 7.36 12.79
N ILE A 30 2.04 7.83 11.62
CA ILE A 30 1.81 9.26 11.34
C ILE A 30 0.33 9.62 11.53
N VAL A 31 -0.58 8.79 11.00
CA VAL A 31 -2.01 9.12 10.96
C VAL A 31 -2.66 9.05 12.34
N VAL A 32 -2.23 8.12 13.20
CA VAL A 32 -2.81 7.97 14.55
C VAL A 32 -2.51 9.18 15.43
N PRO A 33 -1.27 9.65 15.60
CA PRO A 33 -0.99 10.87 16.36
C PRO A 33 -1.73 12.09 15.80
N LEU A 34 -1.86 12.19 14.48
CA LEU A 34 -2.57 13.29 13.84
C LEU A 34 -4.08 13.27 14.17
N GLY A 35 -4.73 12.11 14.13
CA GLY A 35 -6.13 11.98 14.53
C GLY A 35 -6.35 12.26 16.02
N ILE A 36 -5.43 11.82 16.89
CA ILE A 36 -5.47 12.13 18.34
C ILE A 36 -5.30 13.64 18.56
N ALA A 37 -4.39 14.29 17.83
CA ALA A 37 -4.20 15.75 17.88
C ALA A 37 -5.43 16.52 17.40
N TRP A 38 -6.29 15.91 16.58
CA TRP A 38 -7.60 16.47 16.20
C TRP A 38 -8.70 16.22 17.25
N GLY A 39 -8.37 15.61 18.38
CA GLY A 39 -9.30 15.36 19.49
C GLY A 39 -10.20 14.12 19.30
N LEU A 40 -9.90 13.25 18.34
CA LEU A 40 -10.67 12.03 18.10
C LEU A 40 -10.30 10.92 19.09
N GLN A 41 -11.24 9.98 19.27
CA GLN A 41 -11.03 8.82 20.14
C GLN A 41 -9.87 7.95 19.62
N PRO A 42 -8.81 7.69 20.41
CA PRO A 42 -7.62 6.97 19.96
C PRO A 42 -7.91 5.60 19.36
N PHE A 43 -8.86 4.85 19.95
CA PHE A 43 -9.22 3.52 19.47
C PHE A 43 -9.85 3.55 18.08
N ALA A 44 -10.81 4.44 17.85
CA ALA A 44 -11.47 4.59 16.54
C ALA A 44 -10.47 5.03 15.47
N VAL A 45 -9.62 6.03 15.78
CA VAL A 45 -8.54 6.48 14.88
C VAL A 45 -7.58 5.33 14.55
N GLY A 46 -7.19 4.53 15.54
CA GLY A 46 -6.32 3.38 15.35
C GLY A 46 -6.90 2.36 14.39
N VAL A 47 -8.18 2.02 14.55
CA VAL A 47 -8.89 1.10 13.64
C VAL A 47 -8.99 1.69 12.23
N THR A 48 -9.35 2.96 12.11
CA THR A 48 -9.46 3.65 10.81
C THR A 48 -8.13 3.68 10.07
N ALA A 49 -7.04 4.06 10.74
CA ALA A 49 -5.71 4.14 10.16
C ALA A 49 -5.18 2.75 9.77
N PHE A 50 -5.35 1.76 10.66
CA PHE A 50 -4.98 0.37 10.35
C PHE A 50 -5.74 -0.16 9.14
N ALA A 51 -7.06 0.06 9.06
CA ALA A 51 -7.88 -0.38 7.94
C ALA A 51 -7.43 0.25 6.62
N GLY A 52 -7.18 1.56 6.59
CA GLY A 52 -6.68 2.26 5.39
C GLY A 52 -5.37 1.67 4.89
N ASN A 53 -4.41 1.47 5.80
CA ASN A 53 -3.10 0.94 5.45
C ASN A 53 -3.16 -0.54 5.02
N LEU A 54 -3.93 -1.37 5.73
CA LEU A 54 -4.12 -2.78 5.40
C LEU A 54 -4.73 -2.94 4.00
N ILE A 55 -5.77 -2.15 3.68
CA ILE A 55 -6.41 -2.22 2.36
C ILE A 55 -5.40 -1.83 1.26
N LEU A 56 -4.57 -0.82 1.47
CA LEU A 56 -3.51 -0.46 0.52
C LEU A 56 -2.57 -1.66 0.27
N VAL A 57 -2.06 -2.31 1.33
CA VAL A 57 -1.15 -3.45 1.22
C VAL A 57 -1.81 -4.62 0.47
N LEU A 58 -3.08 -4.93 0.79
CA LEU A 58 -3.84 -5.98 0.12
C LEU A 58 -4.06 -5.67 -1.37
N LEU A 59 -4.43 -4.42 -1.69
CA LEU A 59 -4.60 -3.97 -3.08
C LEU A 59 -3.29 -4.06 -3.85
N LEU A 60 -2.17 -3.68 -3.25
CA LEU A 60 -0.86 -3.75 -3.89
C LEU A 60 -0.47 -5.22 -4.16
N GLY A 61 -0.70 -6.11 -3.20
CA GLY A 61 -0.49 -7.55 -3.39
C GLY A 61 -1.35 -8.13 -4.51
N PHE A 62 -2.64 -7.77 -4.56
CA PHE A 62 -3.53 -8.18 -5.64
C PHE A 62 -3.09 -7.61 -7.00
N PHE A 63 -2.69 -6.35 -7.05
CA PHE A 63 -2.21 -5.69 -8.25
C PHE A 63 -0.98 -6.39 -8.81
N PHE A 64 0.04 -6.69 -7.98
CA PHE A 64 1.23 -7.40 -8.44
C PHE A 64 0.92 -8.81 -8.95
N LYS A 65 -0.02 -9.52 -8.31
CA LYS A 65 -0.49 -10.83 -8.78
C LYS A 65 -1.11 -10.72 -10.18
N GLN A 66 -1.97 -9.73 -10.40
CA GLN A 66 -2.61 -9.52 -11.70
C GLN A 66 -1.61 -9.04 -12.76
N TYR A 67 -0.70 -8.15 -12.38
CA TYR A 67 0.37 -7.65 -13.24
C TYR A 67 1.31 -8.77 -13.69
N ALA A 68 1.70 -9.67 -12.79
CA ALA A 68 2.53 -10.83 -13.11
C ALA A 68 1.84 -11.76 -14.11
N LYS A 69 0.54 -12.04 -13.93
CA LYS A 69 -0.26 -12.81 -14.90
C LYS A 69 -0.31 -12.14 -16.27
N TRP A 70 -0.57 -10.84 -16.29
CA TRP A 70 -0.61 -10.06 -17.53
C TRP A 70 0.74 -10.08 -18.26
N GLN A 71 1.85 -9.89 -17.54
CA GLN A 71 3.20 -9.97 -18.10
C GLN A 71 3.49 -11.36 -18.68
N ALA A 72 3.15 -12.44 -17.97
CA ALA A 72 3.36 -13.80 -18.44
C ALA A 72 2.58 -14.07 -19.75
N ALA A 73 1.30 -13.70 -19.79
CA ALA A 73 0.47 -13.83 -20.99
C ALA A 73 1.04 -13.02 -22.17
N ARG A 74 1.55 -11.81 -21.91
CA ARG A 74 2.19 -10.98 -22.93
C ARG A 74 3.48 -11.59 -23.48
N LYS A 75 4.31 -12.23 -22.64
CA LYS A 75 5.52 -12.93 -23.08
C LYS A 75 5.20 -14.14 -23.96
N GLN A 76 4.20 -14.93 -23.57
CA GLN A 76 3.73 -16.08 -24.35
C GLN A 76 3.25 -15.65 -25.74
N LYS A 77 2.44 -14.58 -25.84
CA LYS A 77 2.00 -14.03 -27.14
C LYS A 77 3.14 -13.56 -28.05
N LYS A 78 4.30 -13.22 -27.49
CA LYS A 78 5.50 -12.82 -28.24
C LYS A 78 6.43 -13.99 -28.58
N GLY A 79 6.06 -15.23 -28.23
CA GLY A 79 6.92 -16.40 -28.40
C GLY A 79 8.14 -16.41 -27.47
N ILE A 80 8.18 -15.57 -26.45
CA ILE A 80 9.29 -15.55 -25.48
C ILE A 80 9.04 -16.66 -24.46
N THR A 81 9.67 -17.80 -24.68
CA THR A 81 9.54 -19.00 -23.84
C THR A 81 10.67 -19.14 -22.82
N THR A 82 11.81 -18.50 -23.07
CA THR A 82 12.99 -18.56 -22.20
C THR A 82 13.20 -17.24 -21.45
N PRO A 83 13.59 -17.32 -20.16
CA PRO A 83 13.96 -16.14 -19.40
C PRO A 83 15.23 -15.52 -19.95
N SER A 84 15.29 -14.18 -19.95
CA SER A 84 16.47 -13.44 -20.36
C SER A 84 17.65 -13.65 -19.41
N LYS A 85 18.88 -13.43 -19.88
CA LYS A 85 20.09 -13.47 -19.04
C LYS A 85 19.97 -12.61 -17.78
N LYS A 86 19.31 -11.45 -17.89
CA LYS A 86 19.05 -10.53 -16.76
C LYS A 86 18.10 -11.13 -15.72
N GLU A 87 16.99 -11.72 -16.17
CA GLU A 87 16.03 -12.38 -15.28
C GLU A 87 16.64 -13.58 -14.56
N THR A 88 17.41 -14.41 -15.28
CA THR A 88 18.10 -15.55 -14.66
C THR A 88 19.11 -15.10 -13.61
N ARG A 89 19.87 -14.02 -13.88
CA ARG A 89 20.82 -13.46 -12.89
C ARG A 89 20.09 -12.91 -11.66
N SER A 90 19.03 -12.14 -11.87
CA SER A 90 18.22 -11.59 -10.78
C SER A 90 17.62 -12.71 -9.91
N ARG A 91 17.07 -13.76 -10.54
CA ARG A 91 16.55 -14.92 -9.83
C ARG A 91 17.61 -15.66 -9.04
N LYS A 92 18.80 -15.86 -9.61
CA LYS A 92 19.93 -16.51 -8.89
C LYS A 92 20.38 -15.71 -7.67
N ILE A 93 20.40 -14.38 -7.76
CA ILE A 93 20.73 -13.51 -6.62
C ILE A 93 19.65 -13.64 -5.55
N TRP A 94 18.37 -13.59 -5.94
CA TRP A 94 17.25 -13.75 -5.04
C TRP A 94 17.23 -15.11 -4.33
N ASP A 95 17.39 -16.20 -5.07
CA ASP A 95 17.38 -17.55 -4.51
C ASP A 95 18.55 -17.79 -3.54
N ARG A 96 19.66 -17.06 -3.71
CA ARG A 96 20.85 -17.17 -2.85
C ARG A 96 20.81 -16.25 -1.63
N TYR A 97 20.30 -15.03 -1.78
CA TYR A 97 20.44 -13.97 -0.76
C TYR A 97 19.09 -13.39 -0.28
N GLY A 98 17.97 -13.79 -0.86
CA GLY A 98 16.65 -13.22 -0.59
C GLY A 98 16.47 -11.85 -1.25
N ILE A 99 15.80 -10.92 -0.57
CA ILE A 99 15.69 -9.53 -1.02
C ILE A 99 17.09 -8.90 -0.90
N PRO A 100 17.77 -8.56 -2.01
CA PRO A 100 19.02 -7.84 -1.92
C PRO A 100 18.71 -6.44 -1.38
N GLY A 101 19.19 -6.17 -0.16
CA GLY A 101 19.21 -4.85 0.46
C GLY A 101 20.59 -4.23 0.32
#